data_AF-A0A661FMT0-F1
#
_entry.id   AF-A0A661FMT0-F1
#
_cell.length_a   1.000
_cell.length_b   1.000
_cell.length_c   1.000
_cell.angle_alpha   90.00
_cell.angle_beta   90.00
_cell.angle_gamma   90.00
#
_symmetry.space_group_name_H-M   'P 1'
#
loop_
_entity.id
_entity.type
_entity.pdbx_description
1 polymer ?
#
loop_
_entity_poly.entity_id
_entity_poly.type
_entity_poly.pdbx_seq_one_letter_code
_entity_poly.pdbx_strand_id
1 'polypeptide(L)'
;MYNGFMILSHKMASFFILLIISSFVKAEENSLLTLQSALSIAVQDNPNLAQIQARSMALATIPSQVGTLPDPIISFTALNLPVQELQKRTELVK
;
A
#
# COMPACT_ATOMS: atom_id res chain seq x y z
N MET A 1 -4.21 -45.92 -50.06
CA MET A 1 -3.03 -46.30 -49.26
C MET A 1 -2.09 -45.13 -48.94
N TYR A 2 -2.31 -43.91 -49.45
CA TYR A 2 -1.46 -42.73 -49.17
C TYR A 2 -1.86 -41.94 -47.90
N ASN A 3 -3.14 -41.93 -47.52
CA ASN A 3 -3.61 -41.15 -46.36
C ASN A 3 -3.03 -41.62 -45.02
N GLY A 4 -2.84 -42.94 -44.83
CA GLY A 4 -2.27 -43.48 -43.59
C GLY A 4 -0.81 -43.08 -43.37
N PHE A 5 -0.03 -43.00 -44.44
CA PHE A 5 1.36 -42.56 -44.39
C PHE A 5 1.49 -41.07 -44.06
N MET A 6 0.64 -40.22 -44.67
CA MET A 6 0.56 -38.78 -44.36
C MET A 6 0.14 -38.51 -42.92
N ILE A 7 -0.85 -39.24 -42.40
CA ILE A 7 -1.30 -39.10 -41.00
C ILE A 7 -0.18 -39.48 -40.04
N LEU A 8 0.58 -40.55 -40.34
CA LEU A 8 1.70 -40.97 -39.52
C LEU A 8 2.82 -39.92 -39.51
N SER A 9 3.15 -39.32 -40.66
CA SER A 9 4.18 -38.27 -40.73
C SER A 9 3.79 -37.01 -39.96
N HIS A 10 2.52 -36.60 -39.96
CA HIS A 10 2.06 -35.44 -39.18
C HIS A 10 2.11 -35.68 -37.67
N LYS A 11 1.75 -36.89 -37.21
CA LYS A 11 1.84 -37.25 -35.79
C LYS A 11 3.30 -37.26 -35.31
N MET A 12 4.21 -37.78 -36.13
CA MET A 12 5.64 -37.73 -35.83
C MET A 12 6.16 -36.30 -35.79
N ALA A 13 5.79 -35.45 -36.76
CA ALA A 13 6.17 -34.04 -36.77
C ALA A 13 5.66 -33.29 -35.52
N SER A 14 4.40 -33.52 -35.12
CA SER A 14 3.84 -32.92 -33.90
C SER A 14 4.57 -33.38 -32.63
N PHE A 15 5.00 -34.64 -32.58
CA PHE A 15 5.77 -35.17 -31.46
C PHE A 15 7.16 -34.53 -31.39
N PHE A 16 7.85 -34.37 -32.52
CA PHE A 16 9.13 -33.67 -32.60
C PHE A 16 9.02 -32.21 -32.18
N ILE A 17 7.95 -31.51 -32.59
CA ILE A 17 7.68 -30.13 -32.15
C ILE A 17 7.50 -30.06 -30.64
N LEU A 18 6.75 -30.97 -30.03
CA LEU A 18 6.57 -31.04 -28.57
C LEU A 18 7.89 -31.29 -27.83
N LEU A 19 8.76 -32.14 -28.40
CA LEU A 19 10.08 -32.47 -27.87
C LEU A 19 11.02 -31.25 -27.87
N ILE A 20 10.99 -30.47 -28.95
CA ILE A 20 11.75 -29.22 -29.08
C ILE A 20 11.29 -28.21 -28.03
N ILE A 21 9.98 -28.02 -27.86
CA ILE A 21 9.41 -27.08 -26.88
C ILE A 21 9.76 -27.49 -25.44
N SER A 22 9.84 -28.80 -25.16
CA SER A 22 10.13 -29.32 -23.81
C SER A 22 11.60 -29.13 -23.40
N SER A 23 12.50 -28.87 -24.34
CA SER A 23 13.94 -28.70 -24.08
C SER A 23 14.30 -27.29 -23.57
N PHE A 24 13.33 -26.36 -23.50
CA PHE A 24 13.53 -25.00 -22.99
C PHE A 24 13.37 -24.86 -21.47
N VAL A 25 13.48 -25.95 -20.70
CA VAL A 25 13.58 -25.86 -19.25
C VAL A 25 15.02 -25.50 -18.87
N LYS A 26 15.28 -24.20 -18.66
CA LYS A 26 16.50 -23.76 -17.98
C LYS A 26 16.28 -24.01 -16.50
N ALA A 27 17.00 -24.97 -15.92
CA ALA A 27 17.10 -25.07 -14.48
C ALA A 27 17.80 -23.79 -14.00
N GLU A 28 17.03 -22.89 -13.38
CA GLU A 28 17.62 -21.79 -12.63
C GLU A 28 18.42 -22.42 -11.50
N GLU A 29 19.73 -22.18 -11.51
CA GLU A 29 20.62 -22.61 -10.45
C GLU A 29 20.04 -22.01 -9.17
N ASN A 30 19.48 -22.86 -8.30
CA ASN A 30 18.94 -22.43 -7.02
C ASN A 30 20.10 -21.82 -6.26
N SER A 31 20.28 -20.50 -6.37
CA SER A 31 21.25 -19.76 -5.59
C SER A 31 20.95 -20.14 -4.14
N LEU A 32 21.88 -20.82 -3.49
CA LEU A 32 21.72 -21.25 -2.10
C LEU A 32 21.12 -20.08 -1.33
N LEU A 33 20.04 -20.33 -0.60
CA LEU A 33 19.35 -19.32 0.20
C LEU A 33 20.34 -18.75 1.22
N THR A 34 21.10 -17.75 0.80
CA THR A 34 21.93 -16.96 1.69
C THR A 34 21.00 -16.22 2.63
N LEU A 35 21.46 -15.92 3.83
CA LEU A 35 20.67 -15.13 4.79
C LEU A 35 20.13 -13.84 4.15
N GLN A 36 20.95 -13.18 3.33
CA GLN A 36 20.56 -11.97 2.63
C GLN A 36 19.43 -12.20 1.61
N SER A 37 19.51 -13.29 0.84
CA SER A 37 18.46 -13.67 -0.12
C SER A 37 17.15 -14.02 0.61
N ALA A 38 17.24 -14.82 1.67
CA ALA A 38 16.09 -15.19 2.49
C ALA A 38 15.43 -13.97 3.15
N LEU A 39 16.22 -13.03 3.67
CA LEU A 39 15.70 -11.77 4.21
C LEU A 39 15.04 -10.91 3.15
N SER A 40 15.64 -10.80 1.95
CA SER A 40 15.07 -10.05 0.84
C SER A 40 13.70 -10.60 0.44
N ILE A 41 13.60 -11.91 0.28
CA ILE A 41 12.34 -12.61 -0.05
C ILE A 41 11.33 -12.39 1.09
N ALA A 42 11.75 -12.61 2.34
CA ALA A 42 10.87 -12.48 3.51
C ALA A 42 10.36 -11.06 3.76
N VAL A 43 11.06 -10.02 3.29
CA VAL A 43 10.58 -8.63 3.35
C VAL A 43 9.69 -8.31 2.15
N GLN A 44 10.07 -8.77 0.95
CA GLN A 44 9.33 -8.51 -0.29
C GLN A 44 7.95 -9.17 -0.28
N ASP A 45 7.86 -10.42 0.14
CA ASP A 45 6.63 -11.22 0.10
C ASP A 45 5.86 -11.20 1.42
N ASN A 46 6.02 -10.13 2.21
CA ASN A 46 5.35 -9.98 3.51
C ASN A 46 4.08 -9.13 3.41
N PRO A 47 2.88 -9.75 3.33
CA PRO A 47 1.63 -9.01 3.24
C PRO A 47 1.33 -8.16 4.48
N ASN A 48 1.84 -8.54 5.66
CA ASN A 48 1.66 -7.77 6.88
C ASN A 48 2.47 -6.46 6.83
N LEU A 49 3.73 -6.51 6.37
CA LEU A 49 4.52 -5.29 6.15
C LEU A 49 3.88 -4.37 5.11
N ALA A 50 3.39 -4.94 3.99
CA ALA A 50 2.68 -4.18 2.98
C ALA A 50 1.42 -3.49 3.54
N GLN A 51 0.65 -4.18 4.39
CA GLN A 51 -0.53 -3.61 5.04
C GLN A 51 -0.16 -2.46 5.99
N ILE A 52 0.90 -2.61 6.79
CA ILE A 52 1.38 -1.57 7.70
C ILE A 52 1.84 -0.34 6.89
N GLN A 53 2.59 -0.55 5.81
CA GLN A 53 3.04 0.52 4.94
C GLN A 53 1.86 1.27 4.30
N ALA A 54 0.85 0.55 3.80
CA ALA A 54 -0.36 1.14 3.24
C ALA A 54 -1.11 2.00 4.27
N ARG A 55 -1.26 1.52 5.51
CA ARG A 55 -1.85 2.30 6.62
C ARG A 55 -1.02 3.54 6.94
N SER A 56 0.29 3.41 7.00
CA SER A 56 1.21 4.53 7.24
C SER A 56 1.11 5.60 6.16
N MET A 57 1.09 5.20 4.88
CA MET A 57 0.91 6.13 3.74
C MET A 57 -0.45 6.83 3.78
N ALA A 58 -1.51 6.10 4.15
CA ALA A 58 -2.84 6.69 4.31
C ALA A 58 -2.84 7.76 5.41
N LEU A 59 -2.22 7.47 6.56
CA LEU A 59 -2.08 8.44 7.65
C LEU A 59 -1.20 9.64 7.28
N ALA A 60 -0.12 9.43 6.51
CA ALA A 60 0.72 10.52 6.01
C ALA A 60 -0.02 11.44 5.02
N THR A 61 -1.07 10.93 4.36
CA THR A 61 -1.91 11.70 3.44
C THR A 61 -3.03 12.44 4.16
N ILE A 62 -3.34 12.08 5.41
CA ILE A 62 -4.25 12.89 6.23
C ILE A 62 -3.57 14.24 6.42
N PRO A 63 -4.11 15.34 5.84
CA PRO A 63 -3.52 16.64 6.05
C PRO A 63 -3.47 16.86 7.55
N SER A 64 -2.34 17.34 8.07
CA SER A 64 -2.30 17.80 9.45
C SER A 64 -3.43 18.81 9.57
N GLN A 65 -4.48 18.45 10.30
CA GLN A 65 -5.46 19.41 10.77
C GLN A 65 -4.73 20.18 11.86
N VAL A 66 -3.80 21.03 11.40
CA VAL A 66 -3.22 22.11 12.18
C VAL A 66 -4.45 22.83 12.69
N GLY A 67 -4.72 22.67 13.97
CA GLY A 67 -5.89 23.19 14.65
C GLY A 67 -5.86 24.71 14.72
N THR A 68 -5.88 25.38 13.57
CA THR A 68 -6.58 26.65 13.49
C THR A 68 -8.05 26.31 13.48
N LEU A 69 -8.55 26.02 14.69
CA LEU A 69 -9.89 26.46 15.02
C LEU A 69 -9.97 27.90 14.50
N PRO A 70 -10.87 28.25 13.58
CA PRO A 70 -11.12 29.66 13.30
C PRO A 70 -11.35 30.33 14.65
N ASP A 71 -10.72 31.49 14.89
CA ASP A 71 -10.64 32.13 16.21
C ASP A 71 -11.95 31.91 16.98
N PRO A 72 -11.90 31.32 18.19
CA PRO A 72 -13.12 30.95 18.89
C PRO A 72 -13.98 32.20 19.06
N ILE A 73 -15.15 32.20 18.42
CA ILE A 73 -16.13 33.27 18.60
C ILE A 73 -16.76 33.06 19.97
N ILE A 74 -16.24 33.76 21.00
CA ILE A 74 -16.83 33.76 22.33
C ILE A 74 -18.07 34.67 22.30
N SER A 75 -19.27 34.08 22.23
CA SER A 75 -20.54 34.81 22.33
C SER A 75 -21.11 34.71 23.74
N PHE A 76 -21.23 35.84 24.46
CA PHE A 76 -22.02 35.92 25.69
C PHE A 76 -23.44 36.34 25.35
N THR A 77 -24.39 35.40 25.44
CA THR A 77 -25.82 35.71 25.29
C THR A 77 -26.42 35.93 26.67
N ALA A 78 -26.87 37.15 26.95
CA ALA A 78 -27.57 37.53 28.17
C ALA A 78 -29.02 37.84 27.85
N LEU A 79 -29.92 36.90 28.10
CA LEU A 79 -31.37 37.13 28.05
C LEU A 79 -31.84 37.57 29.45
N ASN A 80 -32.33 38.81 29.55
CA ASN A 80 -32.90 39.42 30.76
C ASN A 80 -31.95 39.52 31.97
N LEU A 81 -30.73 40.02 31.77
CA LEU A 81 -29.92 40.46 32.91
C LEU A 81 -30.27 41.91 33.28
N PRO A 82 -30.62 42.21 34.55
CA PRO A 82 -30.71 43.59 35.00
C PRO A 82 -29.33 44.25 34.84
N VAL A 83 -29.31 45.45 34.25
CA VAL A 83 -28.09 46.25 34.07
C VAL A 83 -27.49 46.53 35.44
N GLN A 84 -26.47 45.76 35.82
CA GLN A 84 -25.47 46.21 36.77
C GLN A 84 -24.15 46.31 36.01
N GLU A 85 -23.64 47.53 35.99
CA GLU A 85 -22.45 47.96 35.26
C GLU A 85 -21.22 47.18 35.76
N LEU A 86 -20.59 46.41 34.88
CA LEU A 86 -19.36 45.69 35.19
C LEU A 86 -18.20 46.70 35.30
N GLN A 87 -17.78 47.01 36.52
CA GLN A 87 -16.58 47.84 36.74
C GLN A 87 -15.31 47.05 36.37
N LYS A 88 -14.57 47.54 35.37
CA LYS A 88 -13.20 47.07 35.07
C LYS A 88 -12.27 47.45 36.22
N ARG A 89 -11.67 46.47 36.90
CA ARG A 89 -10.47 46.68 37.72
C ARG A 89 -9.25 46.47 36.82
N THR A 90 -8.53 47.54 36.53
CA THR A 90 -7.23 47.46 35.87
C THR A 90 -6.16 47.28 36.95
N GLU A 91 -5.54 46.10 37.01
CA GLU A 91 -4.36 45.89 37.83
C GLU A 91 -3.14 46.45 37.07
N LEU A 92 -2.60 47.56 37.58
CA LEU A 92 -1.31 48.10 37.15
C LEU A 92 -0.22 47.18 37.69
N VAL A 93 0.39 46.40 36.80
CA VAL A 93 1.65 45.71 37.08
C VAL A 93 2.73 46.78 37.24
N LYS A 94 3.36 46.82 38.42
CA LYS A 94 4.53 47.63 38.73
C LYS A 94 5.79 46.80 38.61
#